data_AF-A0A7W3NIA1-F1
#
_entry.id   AF-A0A7W3NIA1-F1
#
_cell.length_a   1.000
_cell.length_b   1.000
_cell.length_c   1.000
_cell.angle_alpha   90.00
_cell.angle_beta   90.00
_cell.angle_gamma   90.00
#
_symmetry.space_group_name_H-M   'P 1'
#
loop_
_entity.id
_entity.type
_entity.pdbx_description
1 polymer ?
#
loop_
_entity_poly.entity_id
_entity_poly.type
_entity_poly.pdbx_seq_one_letter_code
_entity_poly.pdbx_strand_id
1 'polypeptide(L)'
;MGLILFPGDGDNSSPDVSWSYSGFAAFRRRLAETEGVVLSEMQGFGGERPWSEVSTALKPLLDHPDDGGDDLSPAGCASILVRLEAITDQWAREHSDQLLQEHIEDARQLMGVLRLCIEKDVPLAFL
;
A
#
# COMPACT_ATOMS: atom_id res chain seq x y z
N MET A 1 -1.82 17.86 6.10
CA MET A 1 -0.89 16.76 6.40
C MET A 1 -1.49 15.51 5.79
N GLY A 2 -0.65 14.71 5.14
CA GLY A 2 -1.04 13.50 4.41
C GLY A 2 0.03 12.44 4.66
N LEU A 3 0.04 11.40 3.85
CA LEU A 3 1.03 10.33 3.89
C LEU A 3 1.91 10.38 2.66
N ILE A 4 3.21 10.25 2.85
CA ILE A 4 4.21 10.12 1.80
C ILE A 4 4.90 8.76 1.97
N LEU A 5 4.94 7.97 0.91
CA LEU A 5 5.78 6.79 0.83
C LEU A 5 6.94 7.05 -0.13
N PHE A 6 8.15 6.80 0.33
CA PHE A 6 9.37 7.10 -0.43
C PHE A 6 10.48 6.09 -0.15
N PRO A 7 11.47 5.93 -1.05
CA PRO A 7 12.62 5.08 -0.80
C PRO A 7 13.50 5.67 0.31
N GLY A 8 13.87 4.86 1.29
CA GLY A 8 14.80 5.22 2.37
C GLY A 8 16.27 5.25 1.92
N ASP A 9 16.57 5.76 0.73
CA ASP A 9 17.92 5.83 0.16
C ASP A 9 18.69 7.10 0.58
N GLY A 10 18.04 8.01 1.30
CA GLY A 10 18.62 9.30 1.70
C GLY A 10 18.71 10.32 0.56
N ASP A 11 18.10 10.02 -0.60
CA ASP A 11 18.03 10.91 -1.76
C ASP A 11 16.64 11.53 -1.87
N ASN A 12 16.52 12.78 -1.46
CA ASN A 12 15.27 13.54 -1.52
C ASN A 12 14.81 13.89 -2.95
N SER A 13 15.55 13.48 -3.99
CA SER A 13 15.12 13.59 -5.39
C SER A 13 14.51 12.30 -5.94
N SER A 14 14.55 11.20 -5.17
CA SER A 14 13.89 9.96 -5.53
C SER A 14 12.37 10.14 -5.62
N PRO A 15 11.70 9.52 -6.62
CA PRO A 15 10.26 9.51 -6.72
C PRO A 15 9.59 9.01 -5.44
N ASP A 16 8.66 9.82 -4.94
CA ASP A 16 7.73 9.47 -3.86
C ASP A 16 6.30 9.36 -4.39
N VAL A 17 5.41 8.85 -3.53
CA VAL A 17 3.98 8.88 -3.74
C VAL A 17 3.32 9.48 -2.51
N SER A 18 2.38 10.40 -2.73
CA SER A 18 1.74 11.15 -1.66
C SER A 18 0.22 11.14 -1.78
N TRP A 19 -0.43 11.00 -0.62
CA TRP A 19 -1.88 11.01 -0.51
C TRP A 19 -2.33 11.95 0.60
N SER A 20 -3.57 12.42 0.51
CA SER A 20 -4.28 12.85 1.72
C SER A 20 -4.58 11.63 2.61
N TYR A 21 -4.70 11.80 3.93
CA TYR A 21 -5.06 10.70 4.83
C TYR A 21 -6.36 10.00 4.42
N SER A 22 -7.38 10.76 4.00
CA SER A 22 -8.63 10.17 3.50
C SER A 22 -8.46 9.43 2.18
N GLY A 23 -7.59 9.93 1.29
CA GLY A 23 -7.25 9.25 0.04
C GLY A 23 -6.54 7.92 0.29
N PHE A 24 -5.49 7.93 1.11
CA PHE A 24 -4.79 6.71 1.49
C PHE A 24 -5.71 5.73 2.20
N ALA A 25 -6.55 6.20 3.13
CA ALA A 25 -7.51 5.34 3.82
C ALA A 25 -8.53 4.70 2.86
N ALA A 26 -8.99 5.42 1.82
CA ALA A 26 -9.87 4.88 0.80
C ALA A 26 -9.15 3.82 -0.05
N PHE A 27 -7.93 4.12 -0.50
CA PHE A 27 -7.10 3.19 -1.26
C PHE A 27 -6.78 1.92 -0.46
N ARG A 28 -6.33 2.07 0.79
CA ARG A 28 -6.04 0.95 1.71
C ARG A 28 -7.27 0.08 1.95
N ARG A 29 -8.46 0.67 2.08
CA ARG A 29 -9.71 -0.07 2.19
C ARG A 29 -10.01 -0.88 0.93
N ARG A 30 -9.85 -0.28 -0.25
CA ARG A 30 -10.09 -0.98 -1.51
C ARG A 30 -9.14 -2.16 -1.72
N LEU A 31 -7.87 -2.01 -1.33
CA LEU A 31 -6.91 -3.12 -1.31
C LEU A 31 -7.36 -4.24 -0.39
N ALA A 32 -7.71 -3.91 0.86
CA ALA A 32 -8.17 -4.88 1.84
C ALA A 32 -9.43 -5.62 1.38
N GLU A 33 -10.42 -4.93 0.83
CA GLU A 33 -11.64 -5.53 0.27
C GLU A 33 -11.32 -6.53 -0.84
N THR A 34 -10.34 -6.22 -1.69
CA THR A 34 -9.90 -7.13 -2.76
C THR A 34 -9.23 -8.40 -2.22
N GLU A 35 -8.60 -8.30 -1.05
CA GLU A 35 -8.05 -9.44 -0.29
C GLU A 35 -9.10 -10.17 0.56
N GLY A 36 -10.37 -9.73 0.54
CA GLY A 36 -11.41 -10.26 1.40
C GLY A 36 -11.25 -9.87 2.88
N VAL A 37 -10.52 -8.80 3.16
CA VAL A 37 -10.28 -8.25 4.50
C VAL A 37 -11.20 -7.05 4.73
N VAL A 38 -11.99 -7.11 5.80
CA VAL A 38 -12.85 -6.00 6.23
C VAL A 38 -12.08 -5.15 7.24
N LEU A 39 -11.50 -4.02 6.82
CA LEU A 39 -10.63 -3.23 7.70
C LEU A 39 -11.30 -2.81 9.01
N SER A 40 -12.57 -2.43 9.01
CA SER A 40 -13.27 -1.98 10.23
C SER A 40 -13.37 -3.05 11.32
N GLU A 41 -13.17 -4.33 10.98
CA GLU A 41 -13.14 -5.42 11.95
C GLU A 41 -11.75 -5.67 12.54
N MET A 42 -10.70 -5.11 11.92
CA MET A 42 -9.31 -5.34 12.28
C MET A 42 -8.87 -4.45 13.45
N GLN A 43 -7.94 -4.99 14.26
CA GLN A 43 -7.25 -4.21 15.28
C GLN A 43 -6.51 -3.02 14.64
N GLY A 44 -6.61 -1.85 15.30
CA GLY A 44 -6.11 -0.57 14.77
C GLY A 44 -7.12 0.21 13.93
N PHE A 45 -8.23 -0.42 13.52
CA PHE A 45 -9.25 0.17 12.63
C PHE A 45 -10.65 0.24 13.25
N GLY A 46 -10.75 -0.01 14.56
CA GLY A 46 -11.99 0.04 15.33
C GLY A 46 -12.58 -1.34 15.67
N GLY A 47 -11.96 -2.43 15.22
CA GLY A 47 -12.36 -3.80 15.57
C GLY A 47 -11.32 -4.54 16.41
N GLU A 48 -11.64 -5.81 16.71
CA GLU A 48 -10.86 -6.67 17.62
C GLU A 48 -10.15 -7.83 16.90
N ARG A 49 -10.39 -8.03 15.60
CA ARG A 49 -9.82 -9.14 14.84
C ARG A 49 -8.31 -8.95 14.67
N PRO A 50 -7.48 -9.90 15.11
CA PRO A 50 -6.04 -9.75 15.05
C PRO A 50 -5.51 -9.99 13.63
N TRP A 51 -4.48 -9.24 13.25
CA TRP A 51 -3.82 -9.40 11.94
C TRP A 51 -3.08 -10.73 11.79
N SER A 52 -2.85 -11.49 12.86
CA SER A 52 -2.27 -12.84 12.81
C SER A 52 -3.17 -13.84 12.06
N GLU A 53 -4.48 -13.58 11.96
CA GLU A 53 -5.44 -14.41 11.23
C GLU A 53 -5.53 -14.07 9.74
N VAL A 54 -4.90 -12.98 9.29
CA VAL A 54 -4.91 -12.54 7.89
C VAL A 54 -3.66 -13.04 7.19
N SER A 55 -3.84 -13.89 6.18
CA SER A 55 -2.76 -14.40 5.33
C SER A 55 -2.80 -13.72 3.97
N THR A 56 -2.15 -12.57 3.86
CA THR A 56 -1.98 -11.84 2.60
C THR A 56 -0.60 -11.18 2.51
N ALA A 57 -0.06 -11.11 1.29
CA ALA A 57 1.20 -10.42 1.01
C ALA A 57 1.11 -8.91 1.26
N LEU A 58 -0.11 -8.34 1.22
CA LEU A 58 -0.34 -6.92 1.50
C LEU A 58 -0.40 -6.59 3.00
N LYS A 59 -0.36 -7.58 3.89
CA LYS A 59 -0.50 -7.35 5.34
C LYS A 59 0.46 -6.25 5.86
N PRO A 60 1.76 -6.24 5.50
CA PRO A 60 2.68 -5.21 5.99
C PRO A 60 2.33 -3.79 5.52
N LEU A 61 1.58 -3.63 4.42
CA LEU A 61 1.07 -2.33 3.96
C LEU A 61 -0.28 -1.99 4.61
N LEU A 62 -1.14 -2.99 4.82
CA LEU A 62 -2.48 -2.79 5.36
C LEU A 62 -2.49 -2.54 6.88
N ASP A 63 -1.60 -3.19 7.61
CA ASP A 63 -1.43 -3.09 9.08
C ASP A 63 -0.32 -2.09 9.47
N HIS A 64 0.17 -1.30 8.52
CA HIS A 64 1.15 -0.26 8.83
C HIS A 64 0.44 0.97 9.42
N PRO A 65 0.94 1.55 10.52
CA PRO A 65 0.47 2.86 10.98
C PRO A 65 0.73 3.93 9.91
N ASP A 66 -0.16 4.91 9.78
CA ASP A 66 0.01 5.95 8.77
C ASP A 66 1.18 6.89 9.16
N ASP A 67 1.52 7.00 10.45
CA ASP A 67 2.67 7.75 10.95
C ASP A 67 3.57 6.91 11.89
N GLY A 68 4.88 6.96 11.65
CA GLY A 68 5.83 6.09 12.35
C GLY A 68 5.68 4.62 11.96
N GLY A 69 6.29 3.72 12.73
CA GLY A 69 6.38 2.30 12.39
C GLY A 69 7.74 1.90 11.81
N ASP A 70 7.90 0.61 11.54
CA ASP A 70 9.12 0.05 10.94
C ASP A 70 9.02 0.11 9.41
N ASP A 71 10.05 0.61 8.75
CA ASP A 71 10.08 0.69 7.29
C ASP A 71 9.94 -0.70 6.64
N LEU A 72 9.31 -0.74 5.46
CA LEU A 72 9.13 -1.98 4.73
C LEU A 72 10.42 -2.39 4.03
N SER A 73 10.96 -3.54 4.42
CA SER A 73 12.15 -4.12 3.77
C SER A 73 11.98 -4.29 2.25
N PRO A 74 13.08 -4.32 1.47
CA PRO A 74 13.05 -4.59 0.03
C PRO A 74 12.32 -5.91 -0.33
N ALA A 75 12.52 -6.96 0.47
CA ALA A 75 11.83 -8.24 0.28
C ALA A 75 10.30 -8.14 0.53
N GLY A 76 9.90 -7.33 1.50
CA GLY A 76 8.49 -6.98 1.73
C GLY A 76 7.91 -6.21 0.54
N CYS A 77 8.66 -5.22 0.03
CA CYS A 77 8.28 -4.46 -1.16
C CYS A 77 8.08 -5.35 -2.38
N ALA A 78 8.96 -6.32 -2.62
CA ALA A 78 8.81 -7.28 -3.72
C ALA A 78 7.54 -8.13 -3.61
N SER A 79 7.22 -8.60 -2.39
CA SER A 79 6.01 -9.39 -2.14
C SER A 79 4.73 -8.57 -2.37
N ILE A 80 4.74 -7.32 -1.93
CA ILE A 80 3.63 -6.36 -2.12
C ILE A 80 3.49 -6.02 -3.61
N LEU A 81 4.60 -5.74 -4.31
CA LEU A 81 4.61 -5.38 -5.73
C LEU A 81 3.93 -6.44 -6.59
N VAL A 82 4.33 -7.72 -6.42
CA VAL A 82 3.71 -8.84 -7.16
C VAL A 82 2.20 -8.91 -6.91
N ARG A 83 1.78 -8.66 -5.67
CA ARG A 83 0.35 -8.70 -5.33
C ARG A 83 -0.42 -7.50 -5.87
N LEU A 84 0.16 -6.31 -5.83
CA LEU A 84 -0.43 -5.10 -6.41
C LEU A 84 -0.59 -5.25 -7.93
N GLU A 85 0.40 -5.80 -8.64
CA GLU A 85 0.30 -6.08 -10.08
C GLU A 85 -0.93 -6.94 -10.40
N ALA A 86 -1.11 -8.03 -9.67
CA ALA A 86 -2.25 -8.93 -9.84
C ALA A 86 -3.61 -8.23 -9.55
N ILE A 87 -3.66 -7.39 -8.52
CA ILE A 87 -4.87 -6.64 -8.14
C ILE A 87 -5.20 -5.56 -9.18
N THR A 88 -4.20 -4.80 -9.63
CA THR A 88 -4.39 -3.77 -10.65
C THR A 88 -4.85 -4.37 -11.97
N ASP A 89 -4.28 -5.52 -12.37
CA ASP A 89 -4.73 -6.26 -13.55
C ASP A 89 -6.16 -6.77 -13.43
N GLN A 90 -6.59 -7.15 -12.23
CA GLN A 90 -7.97 -7.52 -11.94
C GLN A 90 -8.89 -6.30 -12.07
N TRP A 91 -8.59 -5.21 -11.37
CA TRP A 91 -9.39 -3.98 -11.39
C TRP A 91 -9.52 -3.38 -12.79
N ALA A 92 -8.47 -3.46 -13.61
CA ALA A 92 -8.50 -2.97 -14.99
C ALA A 92 -9.51 -3.74 -15.89
N ARG A 93 -9.90 -4.96 -15.51
CA ARG A 93 -10.91 -5.77 -16.23
C ARG A 93 -12.32 -5.55 -15.71
N GLU A 94 -12.47 -4.97 -14.52
CA GLU A 94 -13.76 -4.62 -13.94
C GLU A 94 -14.34 -3.38 -14.67
N HIS A 95 -15.65 -3.20 -14.62
CA HIS A 95 -16.26 -2.00 -15.22
C HIS A 95 -15.78 -0.77 -14.47
N SER A 96 -15.01 0.08 -15.15
CA SER A 96 -14.31 1.17 -14.50
C SER A 96 -15.20 2.40 -14.30
N ASP A 97 -15.59 2.64 -13.06
CA ASP A 97 -16.00 3.97 -12.63
C ASP A 97 -14.77 4.85 -12.35
N GLN A 98 -15.01 6.15 -12.12
CA GLN A 98 -13.93 7.11 -11.90
C GLN A 98 -13.10 6.76 -10.65
N LEU A 99 -13.74 6.27 -9.59
CA LEU A 99 -13.07 5.95 -8.33
C LEU A 99 -12.14 4.76 -8.49
N LEU A 100 -12.56 3.73 -9.23
CA LEU A 100 -11.72 2.58 -9.54
C LEU A 100 -10.51 2.97 -10.39
N GLN A 101 -10.66 3.92 -11.32
CA GLN A 101 -9.53 4.46 -12.09
C GLN A 101 -8.52 5.20 -11.19
N GLU A 102 -9.00 5.98 -10.22
CA GLU A 102 -8.14 6.65 -9.22
C GLU A 102 -7.33 5.61 -8.41
N HIS A 103 -7.97 4.55 -7.93
CA HIS A 103 -7.26 3.48 -7.20
C HIS A 103 -6.27 2.68 -8.06
N ILE A 104 -6.57 2.50 -9.34
CA ILE A 104 -5.61 1.89 -10.30
C ILE A 104 -4.38 2.78 -10.44
N GLU A 105 -4.56 4.10 -10.54
CA GLU A 105 -3.44 5.03 -10.64
C GLU A 105 -2.62 5.09 -9.34
N ASP A 106 -3.29 5.14 -8.18
CA ASP A 106 -2.64 5.05 -6.86
C ASP A 106 -1.76 3.80 -6.76
N ALA A 107 -2.28 2.65 -7.19
CA ALA A 107 -1.53 1.39 -7.19
C ALA A 107 -0.31 1.46 -8.12
N ARG A 108 -0.46 2.02 -9.32
CA ARG A 108 0.65 2.15 -10.29
C ARG A 108 1.76 3.07 -9.77
N GLN A 109 1.39 4.18 -9.13
CA GLN A 109 2.35 5.10 -8.53
C GLN A 109 3.11 4.42 -7.39
N LEU A 110 2.40 3.74 -6.48
CA LEU A 110 3.02 2.96 -5.41
C LEU A 110 3.95 1.89 -5.96
N MET A 111 3.53 1.13 -6.98
CA MET A 111 4.37 0.12 -7.63
C MET A 111 5.66 0.71 -8.20
N GLY A 112 5.64 1.94 -8.71
CA GLY A 112 6.84 2.65 -9.17
C GLY A 112 7.85 2.85 -8.03
N VAL A 113 7.38 3.32 -6.88
CA VAL A 113 8.22 3.51 -5.68
C VAL A 113 8.72 2.17 -5.13
N LEU A 114 7.88 1.14 -5.09
CA LEU A 114 8.27 -0.21 -4.65
C LEU A 114 9.37 -0.80 -5.54
N ARG A 115 9.26 -0.67 -6.87
CA ARG A 115 10.30 -1.10 -7.81
C ARG A 115 11.62 -0.41 -7.52
N LEU A 116 11.60 0.89 -7.28
CA LEU A 116 12.80 1.64 -6.94
C LEU A 116 13.44 1.17 -5.62
N CYS A 117 12.63 0.88 -4.60
CA CYS A 117 13.10 0.33 -3.33
C CYS A 117 13.79 -1.03 -3.52
N ILE A 118 13.22 -1.89 -4.37
CA ILE A 118 13.79 -3.21 -4.71
C ILE A 118 15.09 -3.05 -5.52
N GLU A 119 15.10 -2.19 -6.54
CA GLU A 119 16.26 -1.97 -7.42
C GLU A 119 17.46 -1.40 -6.66
N LYS A 120 17.21 -0.49 -5.72
CA LYS A 120 18.24 0.14 -4.89
C LYS A 120 18.58 -0.67 -3.62
N ASP A 121 17.83 -1.74 -3.33
CA ASP A 121 17.92 -2.53 -2.09
C ASP A 121 17.80 -1.66 -0.82
N VAL A 122 16.82 -0.75 -0.83
CA VAL A 122 16.52 0.19 0.27
C VAL A 122 15.09 -0.02 0.79
N PRO A 123 14.83 0.25 2.06
CA PRO A 123 13.49 0.09 2.61
C PRO A 123 12.55 1.19 2.08
N LEU A 124 11.25 0.93 2.14
CA LEU A 124 10.21 1.94 1.90
C LEU A 124 9.81 2.58 3.22
N ALA A 125 9.97 3.90 3.31
CA ALA A 125 9.67 4.69 4.49
C ALA A 125 8.29 5.38 4.38
N PHE A 126 7.69 5.65 5.54
CA PHE A 126 6.37 6.27 5.71
C PHE A 126 6.52 7.59 6.48
N LEU A 127 6.01 8.71 5.94
CA LEU A 127 6.19 10.04 6.52
C LEU A 127 4.98 10.98 6.32
#